data_AF-A0A848UCA9-F1
#
_entry.id   AF-A0A848UCA9-F1
#
_cell.length_a   1.000
_cell.length_b   1.000
_cell.length_c   1.000
_cell.angle_alpha   90.00
_cell.angle_beta   90.00
_cell.angle_gamma   90.00
#
_symmetry.space_group_name_H-M   'P 1'
#
loop_
_entity.id
_entity.type
_entity.pdbx_description
1 polymer ?
#
loop_
_entity_poly.entity_id
_entity_poly.type
_entity_poly.pdbx_seq_one_letter_code
_entity_poly.pdbx_strand_id
1 'polypeptide(L)'
;MPLRRFLLHLLVPLSLIYAMAVMAATDDTTPWQSVTSSDGSTAVARHESAAVAVDGKLYLLGGRGVRPVQVYDPVTGQWRVIGNAPMELHHFQPVAIGSTIYVIGAMTCCFPDEPSVAEIHTFDTVTEQWATVGTMPASRLRGSAAAAEYNGHIYVLGGNTLGHNGGAVDWLDRYDPVSRTWTSLPDAPHARDHFALVVVSGRLVAAGGRRSDLPDVFDKGVAATDIFDIATATWHVGADIPTLRAGALAVAAGNEVLVAGGEINTQSTALKVTEAYDLDTNTWRALQPMNEARHSGGSALMGRTWHVVSGSNVKGGGGETASHETLALGVDPDRDGDGLSDVQETSVYSTDPLDADSDDDGAIDGAEVANGSDPNRSDSDEDGLTDGDEINVHLTSPIVQDTDEDGLGDGAEVLVWRSDPRRTDSDGDGLEDADEVDRGTDINHADSDLDGLNDGAEIIAGTDPLDADSDDDGLNDSEDPEPLVPDSAVTSAGKNGGSATAWLLAALGVVTLSRLIRKTSIFRRKYVVLRSIDQKH
;
A
#
# COMPACT_ATOMS: atom_id res chain seq x y z
N MET A 1 -34.55 64.09 37.88
CA MET A 1 -35.47 64.08 36.72
C MET A 1 -34.63 64.09 35.43
N PRO A 2 -35.01 63.35 34.38
CA PRO A 2 -34.42 62.04 34.09
C PRO A 2 -33.78 61.94 32.69
N LEU A 3 -32.92 60.94 32.43
CA LEU A 3 -33.16 59.78 31.53
C LEU A 3 -31.85 59.07 31.13
N ARG A 4 -31.80 57.76 31.43
CA ARG A 4 -31.15 56.62 30.74
C ARG A 4 -29.98 56.89 29.77
N ARG A 5 -28.89 56.11 29.92
CA ARG A 5 -28.31 55.34 28.81
C ARG A 5 -27.52 54.12 29.32
N PHE A 6 -27.83 52.99 28.67
CA PHE A 6 -27.27 51.65 28.82
C PHE A 6 -25.75 51.65 28.66
N LEU A 7 -25.03 50.90 29.51
CA LEU A 7 -23.69 50.42 29.18
C LEU A 7 -23.82 48.94 28.79
N LEU A 8 -23.70 48.68 27.49
CA LEU A 8 -23.64 47.36 26.88
C LEU A 8 -22.31 46.71 27.27
N HIS A 9 -22.34 45.46 27.75
CA HIS A 9 -21.15 44.63 27.84
C HIS A 9 -20.63 44.36 26.42
N LEU A 10 -19.49 44.96 26.07
CA LEU A 10 -18.74 44.57 24.89
C LEU A 10 -17.80 43.42 25.29
N LEU A 11 -18.27 42.19 25.07
CA LEU A 11 -17.40 41.02 24.98
C LEU A 11 -16.50 41.21 23.76
N VAL A 12 -15.21 41.37 23.99
CA VAL A 12 -14.18 41.26 22.94
C VAL A 12 -14.07 39.77 22.61
N PRO A 13 -14.27 39.34 21.35
CA PRO A 13 -13.95 37.97 20.99
C PRO A 13 -12.44 37.85 20.93
N LEU A 14 -11.90 36.96 21.77
CA LEU A 14 -10.52 36.49 21.71
C LEU A 14 -10.38 35.73 20.39
N SER A 15 -9.93 36.41 19.34
CA SER A 15 -9.54 35.77 18.09
C SER A 15 -8.33 34.88 18.37
N LEU A 16 -8.58 33.57 18.49
CA LEU A 16 -7.55 32.54 18.38
C LEU A 16 -6.88 32.71 17.02
N ILE A 17 -5.66 33.22 17.02
CA ILE A 17 -4.77 33.11 15.87
C ILE A 17 -4.33 31.64 15.87
N TYR A 18 -5.00 30.82 15.05
CA TYR A 18 -4.49 29.52 14.69
C TYR A 18 -3.25 29.78 13.83
N ALA A 19 -2.07 29.70 14.43
CA ALA A 19 -0.85 29.59 13.65
C ALA A 19 -0.94 28.24 12.93
N MET A 20 -1.35 28.25 11.66
CA MET A 20 -1.10 27.11 10.79
C MET A 20 0.41 26.96 10.73
N ALA A 21 0.94 25.96 11.44
CA ALA A 21 2.29 25.50 11.18
C ALA A 21 2.28 25.00 9.73
N VAL A 22 2.98 25.72 8.85
CA VAL A 22 3.29 25.22 7.51
C VAL A 22 4.21 24.02 7.74
N MET A 23 3.66 22.82 7.64
CA MET A 23 4.48 21.61 7.67
C MET A 23 5.20 21.53 6.33
N ALA A 24 6.53 21.43 6.37
CA ALA A 24 7.33 21.11 5.19
C ALA A 24 6.79 19.81 4.55
N ALA A 25 6.80 19.72 3.22
CA ALA A 25 6.25 18.55 2.52
C ALA A 25 7.10 17.29 2.74
N THR A 26 8.32 17.43 3.28
CA THR A 26 9.23 16.35 3.63
C THR A 26 10.00 16.74 4.90
N ASP A 27 10.38 15.76 5.71
CA ASP A 27 11.42 15.94 6.72
C ASP A 27 12.78 16.06 6.01
N ASP A 28 13.63 16.99 6.47
CA ASP A 28 14.98 17.21 5.96
C ASP A 28 15.91 16.03 6.27
N THR A 29 15.50 15.13 7.16
CA THR A 29 16.29 13.98 7.60
C THR A 29 15.95 12.65 6.91
N THR A 30 14.86 12.59 6.12
CA THR A 30 14.45 11.35 5.44
C THR A 30 15.54 10.87 4.48
N PRO A 31 16.10 9.65 4.68
CA PRO A 31 17.15 9.13 3.80
C PRO A 31 16.57 8.53 2.51
N TRP A 32 17.35 8.59 1.45
CA TRP A 32 17.04 7.87 0.21
C TRP A 32 17.15 6.36 0.41
N GLN A 33 16.19 5.60 -0.12
CA GLN A 33 16.18 4.14 -0.10
C GLN A 33 16.46 3.58 -1.50
N SER A 34 17.41 2.66 -1.61
CA SER A 34 17.60 1.89 -2.83
C SER A 34 16.43 0.93 -3.05
N VAL A 35 15.93 0.88 -4.28
CA VAL A 35 14.90 -0.08 -4.70
C VAL A 35 15.58 -1.27 -5.37
N THR A 36 15.29 -2.46 -4.87
CA THR A 36 15.72 -3.72 -5.46
C THR A 36 14.50 -4.55 -5.82
N SER A 37 14.45 -5.06 -7.05
CA SER A 37 13.33 -5.89 -7.47
C SER A 37 13.36 -7.25 -6.81
N SER A 38 12.17 -7.79 -6.50
CA SER A 38 11.99 -9.10 -5.85
C SER A 38 12.57 -10.26 -6.67
N ASP A 39 12.55 -10.13 -8.00
CA ASP A 39 13.05 -11.10 -8.98
C ASP A 39 14.46 -10.77 -9.53
N GLY A 40 15.08 -9.70 -9.04
CA GLY A 40 16.37 -9.21 -9.53
C GLY A 40 16.32 -8.46 -10.87
N SER A 41 15.14 -8.19 -11.43
CA SER A 41 14.99 -7.34 -12.61
C SER A 41 15.47 -5.91 -12.33
N THR A 42 16.00 -5.22 -13.34
CA THR A 42 16.51 -3.85 -13.18
C THR A 42 16.09 -2.96 -14.34
N ALA A 43 16.08 -1.65 -14.08
CA ALA A 43 16.10 -0.66 -15.15
C ALA A 43 17.35 -0.86 -16.02
N VAL A 44 17.23 -0.67 -17.33
CA VAL A 44 18.37 -0.65 -18.24
C VAL A 44 19.14 0.64 -18.00
N ALA A 45 20.45 0.52 -17.78
CA ALA A 45 21.34 1.66 -17.66
C ALA A 45 21.27 2.56 -18.91
N ARG A 46 20.99 3.85 -18.68
CA ARG A 46 20.78 4.87 -19.71
C ARG A 46 20.88 6.26 -19.10
N HIS A 47 21.33 7.24 -19.89
CA HIS A 47 21.26 8.67 -19.55
C HIS A 47 20.54 9.46 -20.66
N GLU A 48 20.17 10.70 -20.35
CA GLU A 48 19.26 11.54 -21.15
C GLU A 48 17.90 10.87 -21.39
N SER A 49 17.55 10.00 -20.45
CA SER A 49 16.27 9.32 -20.33
C SER A 49 15.36 10.08 -19.39
N ALA A 50 14.10 9.70 -19.36
CA ALA A 50 13.14 10.30 -18.45
C ALA A 50 12.09 9.29 -18.00
N ALA A 51 11.38 9.61 -16.93
CA ALA A 51 10.32 8.77 -16.40
C ALA A 51 9.09 9.57 -16.03
N VAL A 52 7.94 8.90 -15.98
CA VAL A 52 6.66 9.48 -15.56
C VAL A 52 5.84 8.41 -14.84
N ALA A 53 5.03 8.84 -13.88
CA ALA A 53 4.08 7.97 -13.19
C ALA A 53 2.76 7.92 -13.96
N VAL A 54 2.22 6.72 -14.16
CA VAL A 54 0.88 6.48 -14.72
C VAL A 54 0.26 5.31 -13.96
N ASP A 55 -0.95 5.49 -13.44
CA ASP A 55 -1.71 4.44 -12.74
C ASP A 55 -0.90 3.67 -11.69
N GLY A 56 -0.18 4.40 -10.84
CA GLY A 56 0.65 3.83 -9.76
C GLY A 56 1.96 3.15 -10.21
N LYS A 57 2.29 3.20 -11.50
CA LYS A 57 3.50 2.56 -12.06
C LYS A 57 4.46 3.60 -12.65
N LEU A 58 5.75 3.27 -12.62
CA LEU A 58 6.82 4.14 -13.12
C LEU A 58 7.24 3.70 -14.52
N TYR A 59 7.03 4.55 -15.51
CA TYR A 59 7.43 4.29 -16.89
C TYR A 59 8.74 5.01 -17.21
N LEU A 60 9.76 4.27 -17.61
CA LEU A 60 11.07 4.75 -18.03
C LEU A 60 11.18 4.73 -19.57
N LEU A 61 11.44 5.89 -20.16
CA LEU A 61 11.46 6.10 -21.60
C LEU A 61 12.75 6.79 -22.06
N GLY A 62 13.08 6.57 -23.33
CA GLY A 62 14.15 7.28 -24.01
C GLY A 62 15.53 7.04 -23.42
N GLY A 63 16.42 7.99 -23.67
CA GLY A 63 17.87 7.89 -23.48
C GLY A 63 18.59 7.79 -24.81
N ARG A 64 19.90 8.06 -24.84
CA ARG A 64 20.68 7.96 -26.09
C ARG A 64 20.61 6.54 -26.68
N GLY A 65 20.48 6.46 -28.00
CA GLY A 65 20.13 5.28 -28.77
C GLY A 65 18.63 4.96 -28.79
N VAL A 66 18.22 3.95 -29.57
CA VAL A 66 16.84 3.43 -29.51
C VAL A 66 16.71 2.58 -28.25
N ARG A 67 15.94 3.05 -27.27
CA ARG A 67 15.76 2.38 -25.98
C ARG A 67 14.33 1.81 -25.83
N PRO A 68 14.17 0.67 -25.14
CA PRO A 68 12.84 0.16 -24.83
C PRO A 68 12.16 1.01 -23.76
N VAL A 69 10.83 1.01 -23.79
CA VAL A 69 10.00 1.45 -22.66
C VAL A 69 10.06 0.36 -21.61
N GLN A 70 10.43 0.75 -20.38
CA GLN A 70 10.34 -0.12 -19.22
C GLN A 70 9.30 0.40 -18.25
N VAL A 71 8.62 -0.49 -17.55
CA VAL A 71 7.70 -0.16 -16.46
C VAL A 71 8.17 -0.85 -15.19
N TYR A 72 8.17 -0.11 -14.09
CA TYR A 72 8.29 -0.66 -12.74
C TYR A 72 6.93 -0.65 -12.07
N ASP A 73 6.56 -1.80 -11.54
CA ASP A 73 5.34 -2.00 -10.80
C ASP A 73 5.68 -2.15 -9.31
N PRO A 74 5.34 -1.16 -8.45
CA PRO A 74 5.68 -1.22 -7.03
C PRO A 74 4.97 -2.34 -6.27
N VAL A 75 3.82 -2.83 -6.76
CA VAL A 75 3.06 -3.92 -6.12
C VAL A 75 3.82 -5.24 -6.24
N THR A 76 4.33 -5.53 -7.44
CA THR A 76 5.13 -6.75 -7.66
C THR A 76 6.62 -6.55 -7.32
N GLY A 77 7.06 -5.30 -7.28
CA GLY A 77 8.46 -4.93 -7.15
C GLY A 77 9.30 -5.37 -8.34
N GLN A 78 8.79 -5.25 -9.58
CA GLN A 78 9.47 -5.76 -10.78
C GLN A 78 9.55 -4.74 -11.91
N TRP A 79 10.63 -4.82 -12.69
CA TRP A 79 10.82 -4.12 -13.96
C TRP A 79 10.46 -5.02 -15.15
N ARG A 80 9.70 -4.48 -16.10
CA ARG A 80 9.36 -5.16 -17.37
C ARG A 80 9.64 -4.27 -18.58
N VAL A 81 9.99 -4.89 -19.70
CA VAL A 81 10.04 -4.22 -21.02
C VAL A 81 8.67 -4.37 -21.68
N ILE A 82 8.08 -3.25 -22.10
CA ILE A 82 6.69 -3.20 -22.61
C ILE A 82 6.56 -2.47 -23.95
N GLY A 83 7.66 -2.22 -24.64
CA GLY A 83 7.59 -1.55 -25.95
C GLY A 83 8.95 -1.07 -26.43
N ASN A 84 9.06 -0.82 -27.73
CA ASN A 84 10.24 -0.24 -28.35
C ASN A 84 9.91 1.15 -28.86
N ALA A 85 10.77 2.13 -28.54
CA ALA A 85 10.63 3.47 -29.11
C ALA A 85 10.75 3.42 -30.65
N PRO A 86 9.99 4.25 -31.38
CA PRO A 86 10.01 4.27 -32.85
C PRO A 86 11.33 4.82 -33.41
N MET A 87 12.07 5.58 -32.60
CA MET A 87 13.36 6.17 -32.91
C MET A 87 14.12 6.47 -31.62
N GLU A 88 15.35 6.98 -31.76
CA GLU A 88 16.09 7.54 -30.64
C GLU A 88 15.42 8.83 -30.17
N LEU A 89 15.04 8.86 -28.89
CA LEU A 89 14.41 9.97 -28.20
C LEU A 89 15.18 10.20 -26.91
N HIS A 90 15.77 11.38 -26.75
CA HIS A 90 16.54 11.74 -25.55
C HIS A 90 16.39 13.23 -25.23
N HIS A 91 16.81 13.64 -24.04
CA HIS A 91 16.72 15.03 -23.57
C HIS A 91 15.29 15.58 -23.68
N PHE A 92 14.37 14.97 -22.95
CA PHE A 92 12.99 15.44 -22.83
C PHE A 92 12.47 15.16 -21.42
N GLN A 93 11.40 15.84 -21.05
CA GLN A 93 10.59 15.51 -19.89
C GLN A 93 9.22 15.01 -20.37
N PRO A 94 8.84 13.75 -20.11
CA PRO A 94 7.55 13.22 -20.48
C PRO A 94 6.46 13.76 -19.57
N VAL A 95 5.25 13.83 -20.09
CA VAL A 95 4.05 14.15 -19.32
C VAL A 95 2.96 13.12 -19.62
N ALA A 96 2.14 12.80 -18.64
CA ALA A 96 1.03 11.85 -18.80
C ALA A 96 -0.32 12.56 -18.71
N ILE A 97 -1.26 12.17 -19.56
CA ILE A 97 -2.67 12.55 -19.49
C ILE A 97 -3.49 11.26 -19.62
N GLY A 98 -4.08 10.80 -18.52
CA GLY A 98 -4.63 9.45 -18.44
C GLY A 98 -3.56 8.40 -18.74
N SER A 99 -3.89 7.39 -19.56
CA SER A 99 -2.97 6.34 -20.00
C SER A 99 -1.93 6.77 -21.03
N THR A 100 -2.01 8.02 -21.53
CA THR A 100 -1.16 8.47 -22.65
C THR A 100 0.02 9.28 -22.15
N ILE A 101 1.23 8.78 -22.40
CA ILE A 101 2.49 9.48 -22.18
C ILE A 101 2.85 10.27 -23.43
N TYR A 102 3.12 11.57 -23.30
CA TYR A 102 3.56 12.46 -24.38
C TYR A 102 5.05 12.72 -24.28
N VAL A 103 5.72 12.63 -25.43
CA VAL A 103 7.13 13.01 -25.64
C VAL A 103 7.16 14.20 -26.58
N ILE A 104 7.52 15.37 -26.03
CA ILE A 104 7.58 16.64 -26.74
C ILE A 104 8.90 17.32 -26.40
N GLY A 105 9.54 17.96 -27.38
CA GLY A 105 10.79 18.68 -27.16
C GLY A 105 11.99 17.77 -26.92
N ALA A 106 11.95 16.55 -27.48
CA ALA A 106 13.08 15.64 -27.50
C ALA A 106 14.12 16.05 -28.56
N MET A 107 15.33 15.54 -28.39
CA MET A 107 16.37 15.50 -29.40
C MET A 107 16.54 14.08 -29.92
N THR A 108 17.22 13.96 -31.06
CA THR A 108 17.64 12.68 -31.64
C THR A 108 19.05 12.81 -32.20
N CYS A 109 19.68 11.68 -32.52
CA CYS A 109 21.04 11.62 -33.06
C CYS A 109 22.00 12.47 -32.24
N CYS A 110 22.88 13.23 -32.90
CA CYS A 110 24.27 13.02 -32.55
C CYS A 110 24.94 14.31 -32.10
N PHE A 111 25.57 14.21 -30.93
CA PHE A 111 26.33 15.31 -30.33
C PHE A 111 27.41 15.85 -31.29
N PRO A 112 27.60 17.19 -31.38
CA PRO A 112 26.88 18.23 -30.63
C PRO A 112 25.61 18.75 -31.31
N ASP A 113 25.41 18.49 -32.60
CA ASP A 113 24.31 19.03 -33.41
C ASP A 113 23.10 18.07 -33.45
N GLU A 114 22.60 17.68 -32.27
CA GLU A 114 21.48 16.75 -32.10
C GLU A 114 20.17 17.40 -32.59
N PRO A 115 19.55 16.95 -33.71
CA PRO A 115 18.34 17.60 -34.20
C PRO A 115 17.19 17.51 -33.21
N SER A 116 16.40 18.58 -33.11
CA SER A 116 15.14 18.57 -32.37
C SER A 116 14.09 17.73 -33.10
N VAL A 117 13.36 16.91 -32.36
CA VAL A 117 12.26 16.09 -32.89
C VAL A 117 11.02 16.98 -33.02
N ALA A 118 10.51 17.13 -34.23
CA ALA A 118 9.34 17.97 -34.48
C ALA A 118 8.05 17.24 -34.13
N GLU A 119 8.02 15.93 -34.30
CA GLU A 119 6.90 15.05 -34.01
C GLU A 119 6.57 15.00 -32.52
N ILE A 120 5.26 15.04 -32.23
CA ILE A 120 4.72 14.72 -30.91
C ILE A 120 4.47 13.22 -30.88
N HIS A 121 5.34 12.49 -30.20
CA HIS A 121 5.19 11.06 -30.00
C HIS A 121 4.40 10.79 -28.72
N THR A 122 3.54 9.77 -28.77
CA THR A 122 2.80 9.29 -27.62
C THR A 122 3.00 7.80 -27.41
N PHE A 123 3.03 7.36 -26.17
CA PHE A 123 2.97 5.95 -25.79
C PHE A 123 1.74 5.73 -24.93
N ASP A 124 0.85 4.84 -25.35
CA ASP A 124 -0.34 4.47 -24.57
C ASP A 124 -0.02 3.25 -23.70
N THR A 125 -0.18 3.40 -22.38
CA THR A 125 0.22 2.40 -21.38
C THR A 125 -0.67 1.16 -21.34
N VAL A 126 -1.88 1.24 -21.93
CA VAL A 126 -2.84 0.12 -21.97
C VAL A 126 -2.62 -0.76 -23.18
N THR A 127 -2.45 -0.15 -24.36
CA THR A 127 -2.23 -0.85 -25.63
C THR A 127 -0.75 -1.14 -25.90
N GLU A 128 0.15 -0.54 -25.11
CA GLU A 128 1.60 -0.63 -25.27
C GLU A 128 2.09 -0.18 -26.67
N GLN A 129 1.35 0.75 -27.30
CA GLN A 129 1.63 1.22 -28.65
C GLN A 129 2.11 2.67 -28.68
N TRP A 130 3.03 2.92 -29.61
CA TRP A 130 3.45 4.27 -29.99
C TRP A 130 2.55 4.85 -31.08
N ALA A 131 2.31 6.15 -31.02
CA ALA A 131 1.69 6.92 -32.08
C ALA A 131 2.39 8.28 -32.28
N THR A 132 2.10 8.91 -33.41
CA THR A 132 2.48 10.32 -33.66
C THR A 132 1.20 11.11 -33.84
N VAL A 133 1.00 12.13 -33.00
CA VAL A 133 -0.30 12.82 -32.88
C VAL A 133 -0.28 14.27 -33.39
N GLY A 134 0.89 14.79 -33.74
CA GLY A 134 1.06 16.14 -34.26
C GLY A 134 2.53 16.52 -34.38
N THR A 135 2.79 17.81 -34.60
CA THR A 135 4.14 18.37 -34.61
C THR A 135 4.20 19.70 -33.86
N MET A 136 5.38 20.03 -33.33
CA MET A 136 5.71 21.36 -32.86
C MET A 136 5.85 22.31 -34.06
N PRO A 137 5.36 23.57 -33.97
CA PRO A 137 5.51 24.53 -35.06
C PRO A 137 6.98 24.79 -35.38
N ALA A 138 7.35 24.84 -36.66
CA ALA A 138 8.75 25.02 -37.08
C ALA A 138 9.41 26.28 -36.49
N SER A 139 8.64 27.35 -36.25
CA SER A 139 9.12 28.60 -35.64
C SER A 139 9.36 28.49 -34.11
N ARG A 140 8.93 27.39 -33.48
CA ARG A 140 9.09 27.12 -32.04
C ARG A 140 9.83 25.81 -31.78
N LEU A 141 10.36 25.15 -32.83
CA LEU A 141 11.05 23.86 -32.75
C LEU A 141 12.30 23.94 -31.89
N ARG A 142 12.39 23.05 -30.90
CA ARG A 142 13.50 22.94 -29.93
C ARG A 142 13.52 21.57 -29.27
N GLY A 143 14.69 21.16 -28.79
CA GLY A 143 14.90 19.94 -28.01
C GLY A 143 15.43 20.27 -26.60
N SER A 144 15.59 19.29 -25.71
CA SER A 144 15.98 19.53 -24.31
C SER A 144 15.06 20.55 -23.61
N ALA A 145 13.80 20.59 -24.06
CA ALA A 145 12.77 21.40 -23.45
C ALA A 145 12.20 20.66 -22.24
N ALA A 146 11.85 21.41 -21.22
CA ALA A 146 11.11 20.88 -20.09
C ALA A 146 9.60 20.96 -20.39
N ALA A 147 8.84 20.00 -19.88
CA ALA A 147 7.40 19.95 -20.11
C ALA A 147 6.65 19.58 -18.83
N ALA A 148 5.47 20.17 -18.65
CA ALA A 148 4.61 19.87 -17.52
C ALA A 148 3.13 19.89 -17.93
N GLU A 149 2.33 19.03 -17.31
CA GLU A 149 0.89 18.95 -17.52
C GLU A 149 0.17 19.82 -16.49
N TYR A 150 -0.87 20.54 -16.93
CA TYR A 150 -1.82 21.19 -16.03
C TYR A 150 -3.18 21.37 -16.71
N ASN A 151 -4.23 20.82 -16.10
CA ASN A 151 -5.62 20.90 -16.56
C ASN A 151 -5.83 20.40 -18.00
N GLY A 152 -5.21 19.27 -18.36
CA GLY A 152 -5.30 18.63 -19.67
C GLY A 152 -4.48 19.32 -20.76
N HIS A 153 -3.65 20.31 -20.40
CA HIS A 153 -2.77 21.01 -21.33
C HIS A 153 -1.30 20.72 -21.01
N ILE A 154 -0.48 20.70 -22.05
CA ILE A 154 0.97 20.48 -21.92
C ILE A 154 1.69 21.80 -22.12
N TYR A 155 2.42 22.25 -21.12
CA TYR A 155 3.28 23.42 -21.18
C TYR A 155 4.69 22.99 -21.52
N VAL A 156 5.33 23.64 -22.48
CA VAL A 156 6.68 23.35 -22.94
C VAL A 156 7.52 24.60 -22.77
N LEU A 157 8.60 24.52 -22.00
CA LEU A 157 9.44 25.66 -21.65
C LEU A 157 10.90 25.43 -22.07
N GLY A 158 11.52 26.50 -22.60
CA GLY A 158 12.94 26.54 -22.88
C GLY A 158 13.39 25.45 -23.86
N GLY A 159 14.66 25.05 -23.77
CA GLY A 159 15.30 24.09 -24.67
C GLY A 159 16.33 24.74 -25.57
N ASN A 160 16.84 23.97 -26.53
CA ASN A 160 17.89 24.36 -27.47
C ASN A 160 17.45 24.08 -28.90
N THR A 161 17.77 24.98 -29.85
CA THR A 161 17.29 24.86 -31.23
C THR A 161 18.11 23.89 -32.09
N LEU A 162 19.28 23.45 -31.62
CA LEU A 162 20.10 22.43 -32.29
C LEU A 162 21.07 21.81 -31.27
N GLY A 163 20.66 20.71 -30.63
CA GLY A 163 21.49 19.97 -29.68
C GLY A 163 22.13 20.85 -28.62
N HIS A 164 23.45 20.94 -28.68
CA HIS A 164 24.29 21.73 -27.79
C HIS A 164 24.93 22.95 -28.48
N ASN A 165 24.44 23.34 -29.67
CA ASN A 165 25.05 24.36 -30.53
C ASN A 165 24.05 25.41 -31.07
N GLY A 166 22.75 25.15 -31.00
CA GLY A 166 21.72 26.09 -31.47
C GLY A 166 21.54 27.31 -30.57
N GLY A 167 21.86 27.14 -29.29
CA GLY A 167 21.64 28.12 -28.23
C GLY A 167 20.31 27.89 -27.52
N ALA A 168 20.31 28.12 -26.21
CA ALA A 168 19.11 28.00 -25.40
C ALA A 168 18.11 29.11 -25.68
N VAL A 169 16.82 28.77 -25.62
CA VAL A 169 15.70 29.71 -25.78
C VAL A 169 14.89 29.82 -24.48
N ASP A 170 14.09 30.88 -24.36
CA ASP A 170 13.21 31.20 -23.22
C ASP A 170 11.73 30.93 -23.52
N TRP A 171 11.46 30.24 -24.63
CA TRP A 171 10.11 30.11 -25.16
C TRP A 171 9.17 29.30 -24.28
N LEU A 172 7.99 29.86 -23.99
CA LEU A 172 6.89 29.14 -23.34
C LEU A 172 5.72 28.93 -24.33
N ASP A 173 5.34 27.68 -24.53
CA ASP A 173 4.17 27.32 -25.34
C ASP A 173 3.26 26.37 -24.56
N ARG A 174 1.97 26.45 -24.86
CA ARG A 174 0.95 25.50 -24.40
C ARG A 174 0.40 24.72 -25.58
N TYR A 175 0.41 23.40 -25.48
CA TYR A 175 -0.23 22.48 -26.41
C TYR A 175 -1.52 21.92 -25.82
N ASP A 176 -2.59 21.98 -26.60
CA ASP A 176 -3.86 21.34 -26.30
C ASP A 176 -3.95 20.01 -27.08
N PRO A 177 -3.90 18.85 -26.42
CA PRO A 177 -3.94 17.54 -27.08
C PRO A 177 -5.30 17.21 -27.70
N VAL A 178 -6.40 17.82 -27.24
CA VAL A 178 -7.75 17.60 -27.76
C VAL A 178 -7.93 18.31 -29.09
N SER A 179 -7.64 19.62 -29.12
CA SER A 179 -7.75 20.42 -30.36
C SER A 179 -6.51 20.32 -31.26
N ARG A 180 -5.40 19.78 -30.74
CA ARG A 180 -4.07 19.71 -31.38
C ARG A 180 -3.54 21.07 -31.79
N THR A 181 -3.79 22.07 -30.95
CA THR A 181 -3.38 23.46 -31.21
C THR A 181 -2.29 23.91 -30.25
N TRP A 182 -1.41 24.76 -30.78
CA TRP A 182 -0.35 25.42 -30.02
C TRP A 182 -0.73 26.86 -29.72
N THR A 183 -0.49 27.31 -28.50
CA THR A 183 -0.63 28.70 -28.07
C THR A 183 0.71 29.17 -27.50
N SER A 184 1.32 30.18 -28.08
CA SER A 184 2.48 30.83 -27.47
C SER A 184 2.06 31.72 -26.31
N LEU A 185 2.80 31.65 -25.21
CA LEU A 185 2.60 32.41 -23.99
C LEU A 185 3.75 33.41 -23.81
N PRO A 186 3.71 34.32 -22.82
CA PRO A 186 4.85 35.16 -22.50
C PRO A 186 6.09 34.31 -22.22
N ASP A 187 7.18 34.58 -22.95
CA ASP A 187 8.44 33.87 -22.80
C ASP A 187 9.10 34.17 -21.43
N ALA A 188 9.91 33.23 -20.95
CA ALA A 188 10.50 33.29 -19.61
C ALA A 188 11.57 34.39 -19.46
N PRO A 189 11.86 34.84 -18.23
CA PRO A 189 12.93 35.80 -17.98
C PRO A 189 14.33 35.28 -18.36
N HIS A 190 14.55 33.96 -18.31
CA HIS A 190 15.83 33.35 -18.61
C HIS A 190 15.71 32.15 -19.55
N ALA A 191 16.44 32.23 -20.67
CA ALA A 191 16.65 31.09 -21.56
C ALA A 191 17.45 29.98 -20.86
N ARG A 192 17.03 28.72 -21.06
CA ARG A 192 17.66 27.53 -20.45
C ARG A 192 17.29 26.25 -21.19
N ASP A 193 18.18 25.27 -21.12
CA ASP A 193 18.02 23.87 -21.52
C ASP A 193 18.50 22.95 -20.38
N HIS A 194 18.25 21.64 -20.49
CA HIS A 194 18.64 20.62 -19.51
C HIS A 194 18.19 20.94 -18.08
N PHE A 195 16.89 21.12 -17.90
CA PHE A 195 16.26 21.37 -16.61
C PHE A 195 14.91 20.65 -16.58
N ALA A 196 14.27 20.62 -15.42
CA ALA A 196 12.91 20.09 -15.26
C ALA A 196 11.93 21.22 -14.96
N LEU A 197 10.70 21.09 -15.47
CA LEU A 197 9.58 21.99 -15.24
C LEU A 197 8.58 21.28 -14.34
N VAL A 198 8.21 21.92 -13.23
CA VAL A 198 7.31 21.33 -12.23
C VAL A 198 6.09 22.24 -12.08
N VAL A 199 4.90 21.65 -11.93
CA VAL A 199 3.68 22.41 -11.60
C VAL A 199 3.43 22.31 -10.10
N VAL A 200 3.31 23.47 -9.43
CA VAL A 200 2.96 23.56 -8.01
C VAL A 200 1.90 24.63 -7.83
N SER A 201 0.73 24.25 -7.30
CA SER A 201 -0.37 25.18 -6.99
C SER A 201 -0.75 26.11 -8.17
N GLY A 202 -0.85 25.55 -9.38
CA GLY A 202 -1.19 26.31 -10.60
C GLY A 202 -0.07 27.22 -11.13
N ARG A 203 1.16 27.03 -10.67
CA ARG A 203 2.35 27.75 -11.15
C ARG A 203 3.33 26.77 -11.79
N LEU A 204 3.94 27.15 -12.91
CA LEU A 204 5.07 26.43 -13.49
C LEU A 204 6.35 26.96 -12.86
N VAL A 205 7.22 26.06 -12.39
CA VAL A 205 8.48 26.42 -11.72
C VAL A 205 9.65 25.77 -12.45
N ALA A 206 10.63 26.58 -12.85
CA ALA A 206 11.85 26.17 -13.52
C ALA A 206 13.07 26.65 -12.74
N ALA A 207 13.85 25.72 -12.18
CA ALA A 207 15.06 26.01 -11.43
C ALA A 207 16.28 25.33 -12.07
N GLY A 208 17.43 26.00 -12.10
CA GLY A 208 18.64 25.45 -12.68
C GLY A 208 18.63 25.40 -14.21
N GLY A 209 19.39 24.45 -14.75
CA GLY A 209 19.64 24.30 -16.18
C GLY A 209 20.89 25.03 -16.63
N ARG A 210 21.08 25.07 -17.95
CA ARG A 210 22.19 25.78 -18.58
C ARG A 210 21.78 26.41 -19.90
N ARG A 211 22.65 27.23 -20.46
CA ARG A 211 22.52 27.76 -21.82
C ARG A 211 23.60 27.13 -22.69
N SER A 212 23.34 25.94 -23.24
CA SER A 212 24.34 25.21 -24.01
C SER A 212 24.54 25.84 -25.39
N ASP A 213 25.79 26.14 -25.71
CA ASP A 213 26.29 26.54 -27.03
C ASP A 213 27.79 26.23 -27.12
N LEU A 214 28.32 26.19 -28.35
CA LEU A 214 29.75 26.00 -28.55
C LEU A 214 30.54 27.31 -28.31
N PRO A 215 31.80 27.23 -27.85
CA PRO A 215 32.60 26.02 -27.65
C PRO A 215 32.40 25.30 -26.30
N ASP A 216 31.80 25.96 -25.31
CA ASP A 216 31.77 25.49 -23.92
C ASP A 216 30.33 25.18 -23.45
N VAL A 217 29.87 23.97 -23.76
CA VAL A 217 28.45 23.57 -23.58
C VAL A 217 28.01 23.46 -22.11
N PHE A 218 28.95 23.43 -21.15
CA PHE A 218 28.70 23.23 -19.72
C PHE A 218 28.86 24.50 -18.86
N ASP A 219 29.47 25.57 -19.38
CA ASP A 219 30.00 26.67 -18.56
C ASP A 219 28.94 27.74 -18.22
N LYS A 220 27.74 27.63 -18.79
CA LYS A 220 26.69 28.66 -18.74
C LYS A 220 25.48 28.21 -17.93
N GLY A 221 25.69 27.76 -16.69
CA GLY A 221 24.60 27.40 -15.79
C GLY A 221 23.66 28.59 -15.51
N VAL A 222 22.40 28.28 -15.21
CA VAL A 222 21.36 29.25 -14.84
C VAL A 222 20.97 29.05 -13.38
N ALA A 223 21.20 30.06 -12.54
CA ALA A 223 20.87 29.96 -11.11
C ALA A 223 19.40 30.29 -10.82
N ALA A 224 18.77 31.12 -11.65
CA ALA A 224 17.44 31.67 -11.41
C ALA A 224 16.34 30.59 -11.32
N THR A 225 15.40 30.82 -10.41
CA THR A 225 14.13 30.09 -10.31
C THR A 225 13.04 30.94 -10.96
N ASP A 226 12.62 30.58 -12.18
CA ASP A 226 11.55 31.28 -12.89
C ASP A 226 10.20 30.63 -12.56
N ILE A 227 9.21 31.44 -12.20
CA ILE A 227 7.87 31.01 -11.76
C ILE A 227 6.82 31.68 -12.64
N PHE A 228 6.06 30.89 -13.40
CA PHE A 228 4.96 31.38 -14.22
C PHE A 228 3.62 31.08 -13.54
N ASP A 229 2.86 32.12 -13.24
CA ASP A 229 1.48 31.99 -12.79
C ASP A 229 0.56 31.78 -13.99
N ILE A 230 -0.04 30.59 -14.08
CA ILE A 230 -0.84 30.18 -15.25
C ILE A 230 -2.12 31.00 -15.36
N ALA A 231 -2.73 31.37 -14.23
CA ALA A 231 -4.01 32.07 -14.21
C ALA A 231 -3.89 33.52 -14.70
N THR A 232 -2.79 34.17 -14.37
CA THR A 232 -2.51 35.58 -14.73
C THR A 232 -1.60 35.73 -15.95
N ALA A 233 -0.96 34.64 -16.38
CA ALA A 233 0.04 34.61 -17.44
C ALA A 233 1.22 35.56 -17.20
N THR A 234 1.71 35.61 -15.95
CA THR A 234 2.84 36.47 -15.56
C THR A 234 3.98 35.70 -14.93
N TRP A 235 5.20 36.20 -15.15
CA TRP A 235 6.42 35.65 -14.59
C TRP A 235 6.86 36.37 -13.31
N HIS A 236 7.40 35.60 -12.38
CA HIS A 236 8.11 36.03 -11.20
C HIS A 236 9.45 35.29 -11.11
N VAL A 237 10.49 35.95 -10.60
CA VAL A 237 11.80 35.32 -10.35
C VAL A 237 11.93 35.13 -8.85
N GLY A 238 12.08 33.87 -8.42
CA GLY A 238 12.32 33.47 -7.05
C GLY A 238 13.80 33.50 -6.67
N ALA A 239 14.12 32.96 -5.50
CA ALA A 239 15.49 32.81 -5.03
C ALA A 239 16.28 31.86 -5.94
N ASP A 240 17.55 32.21 -6.18
CA ASP A 240 18.47 31.38 -6.95
C ASP A 240 18.67 30.02 -6.29
N ILE A 241 18.80 28.97 -7.11
CA ILE A 241 19.16 27.63 -6.65
C ILE A 241 20.55 27.68 -5.97
N PRO A 242 20.73 27.12 -4.75
CA PRO A 242 21.99 27.19 -4.04
C PRO A 242 23.12 26.45 -4.76
N THR A 243 22.81 25.28 -5.31
CA THR A 243 23.74 24.50 -6.10
C THR A 243 23.39 24.56 -7.58
N LEU A 244 24.24 25.27 -8.34
CA LEU A 244 24.11 25.37 -9.80
C LEU A 244 24.22 23.99 -10.45
N ARG A 245 23.27 23.65 -11.34
CA ARG A 245 23.18 22.32 -11.93
C ARG A 245 22.38 22.33 -13.24
N ALA A 246 22.71 21.40 -14.13
CA ALA A 246 21.91 21.05 -15.31
C ALA A 246 21.64 19.54 -15.33
N GLY A 247 20.65 19.08 -16.09
CA GLY A 247 20.23 17.68 -16.13
C GLY A 247 19.70 17.17 -14.78
N ALA A 248 19.14 18.07 -13.96
CA ALA A 248 18.62 17.72 -12.65
C ALA A 248 17.24 17.05 -12.75
N LEU A 249 16.93 16.25 -11.74
CA LEU A 249 15.64 15.60 -11.55
C LEU A 249 14.78 16.48 -10.66
N ALA A 250 13.47 16.57 -10.90
CA ALA A 250 12.59 17.36 -10.05
C ALA A 250 11.16 16.78 -9.95
N VAL A 251 10.50 17.07 -8.83
CA VAL A 251 9.08 16.78 -8.57
C VAL A 251 8.44 17.88 -7.73
N ALA A 252 7.11 17.92 -7.74
CA ALA A 252 6.31 18.72 -6.80
C ALA A 252 6.05 17.91 -5.54
N ALA A 253 6.10 18.55 -4.37
CA ALA A 253 5.66 17.95 -3.12
C ALA A 253 5.00 19.03 -2.25
N GLY A 254 3.69 18.90 -1.99
CA GLY A 254 2.93 19.98 -1.34
C GLY A 254 3.07 21.30 -2.12
N ASN A 255 3.58 22.34 -1.45
CA ASN A 255 3.86 23.65 -2.06
C ASN A 255 5.36 23.87 -2.35
N GLU A 256 6.13 22.78 -2.46
CA GLU A 256 7.57 22.82 -2.70
C GLU A 256 7.95 22.17 -4.04
N VAL A 257 9.08 22.62 -4.60
CA VAL A 257 9.76 21.95 -5.71
C VAL A 257 11.03 21.33 -5.19
N LEU A 258 11.14 20.01 -5.33
CA LEU A 258 12.34 19.28 -4.96
C LEU A 258 13.20 19.07 -6.20
N VAL A 259 14.50 19.24 -6.06
CA VAL A 259 15.49 19.09 -7.13
C VAL A 259 16.65 18.22 -6.65
N ALA A 260 16.96 17.16 -7.40
CA ALA A 260 18.01 16.21 -7.07
C ALA A 260 19.01 16.05 -8.20
N GLY A 261 20.27 15.85 -7.83
CA GLY A 261 21.33 15.52 -8.76
C GLY A 261 21.66 16.63 -9.75
N GLY A 262 21.96 16.22 -10.98
CA GLY A 262 22.44 17.10 -12.04
C GLY A 262 23.97 17.12 -12.15
N GLU A 263 24.46 17.85 -13.14
CA GLU A 263 25.88 18.06 -13.40
C GLU A 263 26.25 19.54 -13.31
N ILE A 264 27.49 19.81 -12.92
CA ILE A 264 28.06 21.14 -12.84
C ILE A 264 29.46 21.13 -13.46
N ASN A 265 29.86 22.22 -14.09
CA ASN A 265 31.13 22.26 -14.80
C ASN A 265 32.37 22.08 -13.92
N THR A 266 32.29 22.42 -12.63
CA THR A 266 33.41 22.43 -11.68
C THR A 266 33.88 21.06 -11.22
N GLN A 267 33.17 19.98 -11.56
CA GLN A 267 33.57 18.61 -11.23
C GLN A 267 33.19 17.61 -12.33
N SER A 268 33.81 16.44 -12.32
CA SER A 268 33.54 15.35 -13.27
C SER A 268 32.48 14.37 -12.80
N THR A 269 32.24 14.27 -11.50
CA THR A 269 31.17 13.41 -10.94
C THR A 269 29.86 14.18 -10.93
N ALA A 270 28.74 13.50 -11.22
CA ALA A 270 27.43 14.09 -11.04
C ALA A 270 27.18 14.50 -9.57
N LEU A 271 26.11 15.25 -9.32
CA LEU A 271 25.73 15.67 -7.99
C LEU A 271 24.87 14.58 -7.31
N LYS A 272 25.01 14.46 -5.99
CA LYS A 272 24.06 13.73 -5.13
C LYS A 272 23.06 14.65 -4.45
N VAL A 273 23.34 15.96 -4.47
CA VAL A 273 22.67 16.90 -3.58
C VAL A 273 21.19 17.03 -3.96
N THR A 274 20.36 17.08 -2.93
CA THR A 274 18.91 17.26 -3.04
C THR A 274 18.56 18.55 -2.31
N GLU A 275 17.78 19.41 -2.95
CA GLU A 275 17.38 20.71 -2.41
C GLU A 275 15.88 20.91 -2.67
N ALA A 276 15.19 21.54 -1.73
CA ALA A 276 13.77 21.88 -1.87
C ALA A 276 13.60 23.40 -1.87
N TYR A 277 12.74 23.88 -2.77
CA TYR A 277 12.34 25.27 -2.88
C TYR A 277 10.89 25.42 -2.39
N ASP A 278 10.70 26.25 -1.38
CA ASP A 278 9.40 26.57 -0.83
C ASP A 278 8.87 27.87 -1.48
N LEU A 279 7.69 27.75 -2.12
CA LEU A 279 7.11 28.85 -2.89
C LEU A 279 6.50 29.97 -2.02
N ASP A 280 6.20 29.72 -0.74
CA ASP A 280 5.59 30.72 0.15
C ASP A 280 6.66 31.59 0.81
N THR A 281 7.75 30.96 1.24
CA THR A 281 8.89 31.61 1.87
C THR A 281 9.89 32.14 0.86
N ASN A 282 9.86 31.66 -0.39
CA ASN A 282 10.83 31.98 -1.44
C ASN A 282 12.26 31.63 -0.97
N THR A 283 12.44 30.44 -0.40
CA THR A 283 13.72 29.97 0.11
C THR A 283 14.03 28.54 -0.31
N TRP A 284 15.32 28.24 -0.36
CA TRP A 284 15.83 26.90 -0.58
C TRP A 284 16.36 26.31 0.72
N ARG A 285 16.17 25.01 0.89
CA ARG A 285 16.76 24.20 1.98
C ARG A 285 17.37 22.91 1.43
N ALA A 286 18.35 22.38 2.14
CA ALA A 286 18.99 21.12 1.78
C ALA A 286 18.18 19.94 2.32
N LEU A 287 18.07 18.89 1.53
CA LEU A 287 17.55 17.57 1.90
C LEU A 287 18.69 16.57 2.02
N GLN A 288 18.40 15.35 2.50
CA GLN A 288 19.36 14.26 2.40
C GLN A 288 19.76 14.03 0.94
N PRO A 289 21.07 13.89 0.65
CA PRO A 289 21.54 13.61 -0.69
C PRO A 289 21.15 12.19 -1.11
N MET A 290 20.97 11.98 -2.43
CA MET A 290 20.82 10.64 -3.00
C MET A 290 22.00 9.74 -2.61
N ASN A 291 21.78 8.42 -2.56
CA ASN A 291 22.85 7.47 -2.32
C ASN A 291 23.84 7.45 -3.49
N GLU A 292 23.35 7.60 -4.72
CA GLU A 292 24.16 7.64 -5.93
C GLU A 292 24.08 9.02 -6.63
N ALA A 293 25.22 9.45 -7.17
CA ALA A 293 25.28 10.69 -7.94
C ALA A 293 24.66 10.45 -9.31
N ARG A 294 23.75 11.30 -9.77
CA ARG A 294 23.13 11.14 -11.09
C ARG A 294 22.75 12.46 -11.74
N HIS A 295 22.80 12.50 -13.06
CA HIS A 295 22.13 13.50 -13.89
C HIS A 295 21.39 12.81 -15.04
N SER A 296 20.41 13.51 -15.63
CA SER A 296 19.69 13.11 -16.84
C SER A 296 19.11 11.69 -16.77
N GLY A 297 18.49 11.36 -15.63
CA GLY A 297 17.76 10.11 -15.39
C GLY A 297 16.24 10.29 -15.41
N GLY A 298 15.51 9.23 -15.11
CA GLY A 298 14.07 9.27 -14.88
C GLY A 298 13.71 9.73 -13.48
N SER A 299 12.62 10.50 -13.36
CA SER A 299 12.10 11.02 -12.10
C SER A 299 10.58 11.12 -12.15
N ALA A 300 9.89 10.56 -11.17
CA ALA A 300 8.45 10.75 -11.00
C ALA A 300 8.02 10.58 -9.54
N LEU A 301 6.93 11.25 -9.17
CA LEU A 301 6.25 11.03 -7.90
C LEU A 301 5.17 9.97 -8.10
N MET A 302 5.19 8.92 -7.27
CA MET A 302 4.13 7.91 -7.19
C MET A 302 3.57 7.92 -5.77
N GLY A 303 2.30 8.32 -5.63
CA GLY A 303 1.74 8.64 -4.31
C GLY A 303 2.58 9.71 -3.62
N ARG A 304 3.20 9.35 -2.49
CA ARG A 304 4.10 10.21 -1.72
C ARG A 304 5.57 9.85 -1.87
N THR A 305 5.91 8.93 -2.76
CA THR A 305 7.28 8.45 -2.93
C THR A 305 7.86 9.01 -4.21
N TRP A 306 8.95 9.76 -4.08
CA TRP A 306 9.70 10.25 -5.22
C TRP A 306 10.67 9.17 -5.69
N HIS A 307 10.46 8.66 -6.89
CA HIS A 307 11.36 7.70 -7.53
C HIS A 307 12.34 8.41 -8.47
N VAL A 308 13.62 8.06 -8.37
CA VAL A 308 14.67 8.43 -9.32
C VAL A 308 15.33 7.17 -9.87
N VAL A 309 15.50 7.10 -11.18
CA VAL A 309 15.98 5.88 -11.85
C VAL A 309 16.93 6.22 -12.99
N SER A 310 17.94 5.38 -13.19
CA SER A 310 18.95 5.55 -14.24
C SER A 310 19.64 6.93 -14.20
N GLY A 311 20.20 7.38 -15.31
CA GLY A 311 21.00 8.58 -15.43
C GLY A 311 22.49 8.27 -15.59
N SER A 312 23.31 9.31 -15.43
CA SER A 312 24.76 9.22 -15.48
C SER A 312 25.43 9.71 -14.20
N ASN A 313 26.44 8.95 -13.77
CA ASN A 313 27.22 9.26 -12.57
C ASN A 313 28.37 10.25 -12.81
N VAL A 314 28.62 10.62 -14.07
CA VAL A 314 29.72 11.50 -14.48
C VAL A 314 29.21 12.56 -15.43
N LYS A 315 29.79 13.76 -15.39
CA LYS A 315 29.46 14.86 -16.31
C LYS A 315 29.52 14.40 -17.78
N GLY A 316 28.49 14.74 -18.56
CA GLY A 316 28.38 14.40 -19.98
C GLY A 316 27.78 13.02 -20.26
N GLY A 317 28.35 12.32 -21.25
CA GLY A 317 27.68 11.17 -21.86
C GLY A 317 28.11 9.76 -21.40
N GLY A 318 28.86 9.64 -20.31
CA GLY A 318 29.43 8.37 -19.83
C GLY A 318 28.74 7.84 -18.57
N GLY A 319 29.23 6.74 -17.97
CA GLY A 319 28.86 6.33 -16.60
C GLY A 319 27.36 6.10 -16.35
N GLU A 320 26.65 5.51 -17.32
CA GLU A 320 25.24 5.14 -17.18
C GLU A 320 25.03 4.22 -15.97
N THR A 321 24.01 4.52 -15.18
CA THR A 321 23.59 3.69 -14.04
C THR A 321 22.21 3.07 -14.28
N ALA A 322 21.98 1.91 -13.67
CA ALA A 322 20.70 1.21 -13.62
C ALA A 322 19.98 1.40 -12.27
N SER A 323 20.58 2.14 -11.33
CA SER A 323 20.05 2.23 -9.98
C SER A 323 18.72 2.98 -9.93
N HIS A 324 17.89 2.51 -9.01
CA HIS A 324 16.58 3.05 -8.69
C HIS A 324 16.59 3.38 -7.20
N GLU A 325 16.32 4.63 -6.87
CA GLU A 325 16.23 5.11 -5.50
C GLU A 325 14.89 5.80 -5.26
N THR A 326 14.49 5.88 -4.00
CA THR A 326 13.26 6.51 -3.55
C THR A 326 13.49 7.45 -2.38
N LEU A 327 12.69 8.51 -2.32
CA LEU A 327 12.58 9.39 -1.16
C LEU A 327 11.10 9.49 -0.78
N ALA A 328 10.75 9.06 0.43
CA ALA A 328 9.40 9.23 0.96
C ALA A 328 9.16 10.70 1.32
N LEU A 329 8.06 11.30 0.85
CA LEU A 329 7.74 12.71 1.03
C LEU A 329 6.64 12.89 2.09
N GLY A 330 7.07 13.28 3.28
CA GLY A 330 6.24 13.51 4.46
C GLY A 330 5.79 12.23 5.16
N VAL A 331 4.99 12.37 6.22
CA VAL A 331 4.32 11.25 6.89
C VAL A 331 3.05 10.90 6.10
N ASP A 332 2.93 9.64 5.71
CA ASP A 332 1.68 9.12 5.18
C ASP A 332 0.65 9.10 6.32
N PRO A 333 -0.47 9.83 6.23
CA PRO A 333 -1.47 9.83 7.28
C PRO A 333 -2.09 8.45 7.37
N ASP A 334 -2.33 8.04 8.60
CA ASP A 334 -3.27 7.00 8.99
C ASP A 334 -4.45 7.80 9.57
N ARG A 335 -5.51 7.98 8.78
CA ARG A 335 -6.55 9.00 9.07
C ARG A 335 -7.60 8.51 10.05
N ASP A 336 -7.92 7.24 10.03
CA ASP A 336 -8.83 6.56 10.94
C ASP A 336 -8.11 5.88 12.12
N GLY A 337 -6.80 5.67 12.01
CA GLY A 337 -5.93 5.23 13.11
C GLY A 337 -5.88 3.71 13.24
N ASP A 338 -6.11 2.96 12.16
CA ASP A 338 -6.23 1.51 12.15
C ASP A 338 -4.86 0.78 12.04
N GLY A 339 -3.80 1.52 11.69
CA GLY A 339 -2.44 1.01 11.51
C GLY A 339 -2.03 0.77 10.05
N LEU A 340 -2.93 0.99 9.09
CA LEU A 340 -2.62 1.18 7.68
C LEU A 340 -2.45 2.67 7.38
N SER A 341 -1.80 2.97 6.27
CA SER A 341 -1.70 4.34 5.76
C SER A 341 -2.66 4.55 4.62
N ASP A 342 -3.09 5.80 4.39
CA ASP A 342 -4.03 6.15 3.32
C ASP A 342 -3.62 5.56 1.95
N VAL A 343 -2.31 5.48 1.67
CA VAL A 343 -1.79 4.91 0.42
C VAL A 343 -1.87 3.39 0.43
N GLN A 344 -1.60 2.72 1.55
CA GLN A 344 -1.78 1.27 1.65
C GLN A 344 -3.25 0.91 1.44
N GLU A 345 -4.17 1.64 2.06
CA GLU A 345 -5.60 1.42 1.94
C GLU A 345 -6.06 1.61 0.49
N THR A 346 -5.79 2.78 -0.12
CA THR A 346 -6.24 3.03 -1.50
C THR A 346 -5.51 2.25 -2.59
N SER A 347 -4.23 1.93 -2.39
CA SER A 347 -3.36 1.44 -3.47
C SER A 347 -2.95 -0.02 -3.33
N VAL A 348 -3.13 -0.63 -2.16
CA VAL A 348 -2.76 -2.03 -1.90
C VAL A 348 -3.99 -2.84 -1.52
N TYR A 349 -4.74 -2.41 -0.50
CA TYR A 349 -5.83 -3.20 0.09
C TYR A 349 -7.22 -2.83 -0.46
N SER A 350 -7.33 -1.71 -1.17
CA SER A 350 -8.59 -1.18 -1.72
C SER A 350 -9.67 -0.89 -0.65
N THR A 351 -9.24 -0.60 0.58
CA THR A 351 -10.08 -0.20 1.72
C THR A 351 -10.32 1.32 1.75
N ASP A 352 -11.23 1.82 2.62
CA ASP A 352 -11.55 3.26 2.73
C ASP A 352 -10.66 3.95 3.79
N PRO A 353 -9.79 4.92 3.42
CA PRO A 353 -8.88 5.64 4.34
C PRO A 353 -9.51 6.49 5.44
N LEU A 354 -10.81 6.37 5.65
CA LEU A 354 -11.57 7.11 6.65
C LEU A 354 -12.43 6.17 7.50
N ASP A 355 -12.31 4.86 7.27
CA ASP A 355 -13.10 3.81 7.91
C ASP A 355 -12.17 2.68 8.35
N ALA A 356 -11.97 2.56 9.67
CA ALA A 356 -11.00 1.63 10.23
C ALA A 356 -11.40 0.15 10.09
N ASP A 357 -12.63 -0.16 9.67
CA ASP A 357 -13.23 -1.50 9.58
C ASP A 357 -14.10 -1.52 8.30
N SER A 358 -13.48 -1.83 7.16
CA SER A 358 -14.05 -1.63 5.84
C SER A 358 -15.20 -2.58 5.49
N ASP A 359 -15.31 -3.72 6.16
CA ASP A 359 -16.39 -4.70 5.97
C ASP A 359 -17.35 -4.86 7.15
N ASP A 360 -17.16 -4.05 8.20
CA ASP A 360 -18.01 -3.95 9.39
C ASP A 360 -18.11 -5.28 10.20
N ASP A 361 -17.07 -6.11 10.21
CA ASP A 361 -17.06 -7.40 10.92
C ASP A 361 -16.54 -7.31 12.37
N GLY A 362 -15.91 -6.19 12.73
CA GLY A 362 -15.39 -5.91 14.05
C GLY A 362 -13.87 -6.09 14.21
N ALA A 363 -13.16 -6.59 13.21
CA ALA A 363 -11.72 -6.37 13.06
C ALA A 363 -11.47 -5.01 12.41
N ILE A 364 -10.29 -4.44 12.65
CA ILE A 364 -9.86 -3.24 11.91
C ILE A 364 -8.97 -3.68 10.75
N ASP A 365 -8.98 -2.98 9.62
CA ASP A 365 -8.29 -3.40 8.39
C ASP A 365 -6.81 -3.69 8.65
N GLY A 366 -6.14 -2.83 9.43
CA GLY A 366 -4.75 -3.03 9.83
C GLY A 366 -4.50 -4.28 10.68
N ALA A 367 -5.47 -4.73 11.49
CA ALA A 367 -5.37 -5.96 12.26
C ALA A 367 -5.58 -7.21 11.38
N GLU A 368 -6.50 -7.15 10.43
CA GLU A 368 -6.74 -8.22 9.47
C GLU A 368 -5.52 -8.44 8.59
N VAL A 369 -4.97 -7.37 8.01
CA VAL A 369 -3.73 -7.41 7.23
C VAL A 369 -2.56 -7.98 8.04
N ALA A 370 -2.50 -7.68 9.34
CA ALA A 370 -1.46 -8.21 10.22
C ALA A 370 -1.62 -9.71 10.52
N ASN A 371 -2.86 -10.22 10.54
CA ASN A 371 -3.17 -11.64 10.73
C ASN A 371 -3.28 -12.42 9.40
N GLY A 372 -3.27 -11.71 8.26
CA GLY A 372 -3.25 -12.29 6.92
C GLY A 372 -4.61 -12.50 6.27
N SER A 373 -5.70 -12.06 6.92
CA SER A 373 -7.05 -12.05 6.34
C SER A 373 -7.26 -10.87 5.37
N ASP A 374 -8.36 -10.89 4.62
CA ASP A 374 -8.69 -9.88 3.61
C ASP A 374 -9.64 -8.82 4.20
N PRO A 375 -9.21 -7.55 4.37
CA PRO A 375 -9.99 -6.50 5.06
C PRO A 375 -11.24 -6.00 4.32
N ASN A 376 -11.68 -6.73 3.29
CA ASN A 376 -12.94 -6.48 2.58
C ASN A 376 -13.84 -7.71 2.61
N ARG A 377 -13.54 -8.69 3.45
CA ARG A 377 -14.25 -9.96 3.60
C ARG A 377 -14.40 -10.33 5.08
N SER A 378 -15.62 -10.19 5.57
CA SER A 378 -16.01 -10.45 6.96
C SER A 378 -15.80 -11.88 7.50
N ASP A 379 -15.29 -12.81 6.67
CA ASP A 379 -15.08 -14.23 6.96
C ASP A 379 -14.17 -14.74 5.83
N SER A 380 -12.87 -14.75 6.10
CA SER A 380 -11.82 -14.97 5.11
C SER A 380 -11.64 -16.44 4.74
N ASP A 381 -11.85 -17.36 5.67
CA ASP A 381 -11.69 -18.81 5.45
C ASP A 381 -13.00 -19.60 5.29
N GLU A 382 -14.14 -18.94 5.45
CA GLU A 382 -15.49 -19.48 5.24
C GLU A 382 -15.89 -20.60 6.22
N ASP A 383 -15.39 -20.58 7.46
CA ASP A 383 -15.78 -21.53 8.50
C ASP A 383 -17.09 -21.14 9.26
N GLY A 384 -17.51 -19.87 9.11
CA GLY A 384 -18.72 -19.29 9.68
C GLY A 384 -18.51 -18.40 10.90
N LEU A 385 -17.29 -18.23 11.40
CA LEU A 385 -16.89 -17.12 12.27
C LEU A 385 -16.47 -15.91 11.43
N THR A 386 -16.52 -14.73 12.05
CA THR A 386 -16.00 -13.51 11.39
C THR A 386 -14.53 -13.34 11.76
N ASP A 387 -13.74 -12.73 10.87
CA ASP A 387 -12.33 -12.45 11.14
C ASP A 387 -12.21 -11.60 12.42
N GLY A 388 -13.16 -10.68 12.61
CA GLY A 388 -13.41 -9.94 13.85
C GLY A 388 -13.57 -10.81 15.10
N ASP A 389 -14.45 -11.80 15.08
CA ASP A 389 -14.68 -12.71 16.22
C ASP A 389 -13.45 -13.58 16.50
N GLU A 390 -12.77 -14.06 15.46
CA GLU A 390 -11.58 -14.89 15.59
C GLU A 390 -10.41 -14.11 16.19
N ILE A 391 -10.10 -12.92 15.65
CA ILE A 391 -8.99 -12.09 16.11
C ILE A 391 -9.25 -11.53 17.52
N ASN A 392 -10.48 -11.09 17.82
CA ASN A 392 -10.76 -10.33 19.04
C ASN A 392 -11.36 -11.16 20.18
N VAL A 393 -12.03 -12.28 19.88
CA VAL A 393 -12.80 -13.05 20.86
C VAL A 393 -12.22 -14.44 21.07
N HIS A 394 -12.11 -15.23 20.00
CA HIS A 394 -11.73 -16.65 20.07
C HIS A 394 -10.22 -16.87 20.06
N LEU A 395 -9.45 -15.91 19.52
CA LEU A 395 -8.00 -15.98 19.35
C LEU A 395 -7.59 -17.18 18.48
N THR A 396 -8.39 -17.45 17.46
CA THR A 396 -8.17 -18.44 16.39
C THR A 396 -7.58 -17.76 15.15
N SER A 397 -7.31 -18.53 14.11
CA SER A 397 -6.68 -18.06 12.87
C SER A 397 -7.72 -17.72 11.79
N PRO A 398 -7.88 -16.45 11.37
CA PRO A 398 -8.91 -16.04 10.40
C PRO A 398 -8.68 -16.48 8.94
N ILE A 399 -7.73 -17.38 8.73
CA ILE A 399 -7.35 -17.91 7.42
C ILE A 399 -7.25 -19.44 7.43
N VAL A 400 -7.61 -20.10 8.54
CA VAL A 400 -7.53 -21.54 8.73
C VAL A 400 -8.78 -21.99 9.49
N GLN A 401 -9.66 -22.74 8.80
CA GLN A 401 -10.94 -23.20 9.33
C GLN A 401 -10.90 -24.07 10.61
N ASP A 402 -9.71 -24.52 11.02
CA ASP A 402 -9.47 -25.47 12.12
C ASP A 402 -8.09 -25.12 12.70
N THR A 403 -8.09 -24.34 13.78
CA THR A 403 -6.90 -23.71 14.35
C THR A 403 -6.01 -24.72 15.10
N ASP A 404 -6.59 -25.73 15.72
CA ASP A 404 -5.85 -26.72 16.52
C ASP A 404 -5.60 -28.06 15.80
N GLU A 405 -6.16 -28.22 14.61
CA GLU A 405 -5.97 -29.33 13.67
C GLU A 405 -6.51 -30.67 14.18
N ASP A 406 -7.56 -30.67 15.01
CA ASP A 406 -8.21 -31.90 15.52
C ASP A 406 -9.25 -32.49 14.54
N GLY A 407 -9.67 -31.72 13.54
CA GLY A 407 -10.65 -32.12 12.53
C GLY A 407 -12.07 -31.55 12.74
N LEU A 408 -12.29 -30.74 13.77
CA LEU A 408 -13.49 -29.97 14.02
C LEU A 408 -13.18 -28.48 13.85
N GLY A 409 -13.84 -27.82 12.89
CA GLY A 409 -13.50 -26.42 12.60
C GLY A 409 -13.96 -25.44 13.67
N ASP A 410 -13.25 -24.32 13.81
CA ASP A 410 -13.40 -23.34 14.89
C ASP A 410 -14.85 -22.82 14.99
N GLY A 411 -15.47 -22.53 13.84
CA GLY A 411 -16.87 -22.13 13.77
C GLY A 411 -17.87 -23.21 14.20
N ALA A 412 -17.58 -24.49 13.96
CA ALA A 412 -18.41 -25.59 14.46
C ALA A 412 -18.30 -25.70 15.98
N GLU A 413 -17.09 -25.63 16.50
CA GLU A 413 -16.80 -25.65 17.92
C GLU A 413 -17.51 -24.53 18.65
N VAL A 414 -17.36 -23.29 18.20
CA VAL A 414 -17.96 -22.12 18.86
C VAL A 414 -19.48 -22.10 18.72
N LEU A 415 -20.00 -22.28 17.50
CA LEU A 415 -21.42 -22.02 17.20
C LEU A 415 -22.33 -23.22 17.52
N VAL A 416 -21.79 -24.44 17.47
CA VAL A 416 -22.57 -25.67 17.63
C VAL A 416 -22.25 -26.36 18.96
N TRP A 417 -20.98 -26.66 19.21
CA TRP A 417 -20.56 -27.55 20.30
C TRP A 417 -20.23 -26.84 21.61
N ARG A 418 -19.88 -25.57 21.53
CA ARG A 418 -19.44 -24.71 22.64
C ARG A 418 -18.15 -25.20 23.32
N SER A 419 -17.25 -25.82 22.56
CA SER A 419 -15.88 -26.21 22.95
C SER A 419 -14.88 -25.04 22.79
N ASP A 420 -13.61 -25.22 23.19
CA ASP A 420 -12.53 -24.23 23.02
C ASP A 420 -11.73 -24.53 21.74
N PRO A 421 -11.86 -23.71 20.67
CA PRO A 421 -11.30 -23.98 19.34
C PRO A 421 -9.77 -23.82 19.20
N ARG A 422 -9.07 -23.97 20.31
CA ARG A 422 -7.61 -23.87 20.39
C ARG A 422 -7.04 -25.06 21.15
N ARG A 423 -7.87 -26.04 21.43
CA ARG A 423 -7.60 -27.22 22.23
C ARG A 423 -8.25 -28.39 21.54
N THR A 424 -7.40 -29.26 21.00
CA THR A 424 -7.81 -30.56 20.46
C THR A 424 -8.53 -31.48 21.47
N ASP A 425 -8.66 -31.08 22.73
CA ASP A 425 -9.25 -31.81 23.86
C ASP A 425 -9.70 -30.76 24.89
N SER A 426 -10.96 -30.36 24.81
CA SER A 426 -11.54 -29.21 25.52
C SER A 426 -11.61 -29.44 27.02
N ASP A 427 -12.04 -30.62 27.47
CA ASP A 427 -12.22 -30.94 28.88
C ASP A 427 -11.01 -31.62 29.55
N GLY A 428 -10.04 -32.07 28.75
CA GLY A 428 -8.75 -32.58 29.17
C GLY A 428 -8.79 -34.04 29.65
N ASP A 429 -9.71 -34.84 29.15
CA ASP A 429 -9.90 -36.23 29.58
C ASP A 429 -9.04 -37.26 28.80
N GLY A 430 -8.46 -36.82 27.68
CA GLY A 430 -7.61 -37.62 26.79
C GLY A 430 -8.29 -38.14 25.51
N LEU A 431 -9.52 -37.72 25.22
CA LEU A 431 -10.21 -37.92 23.95
C LEU A 431 -10.28 -36.57 23.20
N GLU A 432 -10.10 -36.57 21.88
CA GLU A 432 -10.12 -35.34 21.08
C GLU A 432 -11.56 -34.91 20.75
N ASP A 433 -11.85 -33.61 20.66
CA ASP A 433 -13.22 -33.07 20.51
C ASP A 433 -13.92 -33.63 19.25
N ALA A 434 -13.20 -33.69 18.13
CA ALA A 434 -13.71 -34.31 16.90
C ALA A 434 -14.06 -35.80 17.09
N ASP A 435 -13.27 -36.52 17.89
CA ASP A 435 -13.44 -37.94 18.21
C ASP A 435 -14.66 -38.18 19.14
N GLU A 436 -14.91 -37.24 20.04
CA GLU A 436 -16.08 -37.20 20.92
C GLU A 436 -17.37 -36.94 20.16
N VAL A 437 -17.37 -36.00 19.21
CA VAL A 437 -18.52 -35.76 18.31
C VAL A 437 -18.94 -37.05 17.59
N ASP A 438 -17.96 -37.80 17.09
CA ASP A 438 -18.19 -39.06 16.36
C ASP A 438 -18.71 -40.18 17.28
N ARG A 439 -18.33 -40.17 18.55
CA ARG A 439 -18.75 -41.17 19.57
C ARG A 439 -20.05 -40.78 20.27
N GLY A 440 -20.38 -39.50 20.32
CA GLY A 440 -21.54 -38.95 21.00
C GLY A 440 -21.34 -38.67 22.50
N THR A 441 -20.09 -38.60 22.97
CA THR A 441 -19.71 -38.14 24.31
C THR A 441 -19.84 -36.60 24.41
N ASP A 442 -19.79 -36.06 25.62
CA ASP A 442 -19.91 -34.62 25.90
C ASP A 442 -18.54 -33.95 25.94
N ILE A 443 -18.23 -33.23 24.87
CA ILE A 443 -16.95 -32.52 24.61
C ILE A 443 -16.50 -31.56 25.74
N ASN A 444 -17.43 -31.16 26.60
CA ASN A 444 -17.14 -30.25 27.70
C ASN A 444 -17.21 -30.94 29.08
N HIS A 445 -17.27 -32.26 29.12
CA HIS A 445 -17.49 -33.01 30.33
C HIS A 445 -16.84 -34.41 30.28
N ALA A 446 -15.68 -34.49 30.93
CA ALA A 446 -14.78 -35.64 30.93
C ALA A 446 -15.39 -37.01 31.30
N ASP A 447 -16.60 -37.07 31.85
CA ASP A 447 -17.25 -38.29 32.32
C ASP A 447 -18.73 -38.24 31.89
N SER A 448 -19.01 -38.71 30.67
CA SER A 448 -20.28 -38.48 29.98
C SER A 448 -21.47 -39.15 30.66
N ASP A 449 -21.26 -40.27 31.34
CA ASP A 449 -22.30 -41.06 31.99
C ASP A 449 -22.35 -40.92 33.52
N LEU A 450 -21.36 -40.24 34.11
CA LEU A 450 -21.22 -39.89 35.52
C LEU A 450 -20.95 -41.10 36.43
N ASP A 451 -20.25 -42.11 35.92
CA ASP A 451 -19.89 -43.30 36.66
C ASP A 451 -18.60 -43.14 37.50
N GLY A 452 -17.78 -42.12 37.19
CA GLY A 452 -16.52 -41.80 37.87
C GLY A 452 -15.24 -42.20 37.12
N LEU A 453 -15.34 -42.86 35.97
CA LEU A 453 -14.29 -43.04 34.97
C LEU A 453 -14.44 -41.94 33.91
N ASN A 454 -13.36 -41.57 33.22
CA ASN A 454 -13.44 -40.55 32.19
C ASN A 454 -13.48 -41.18 30.80
N ASP A 455 -14.10 -40.53 29.83
CA ASP A 455 -14.41 -41.13 28.52
C ASP A 455 -13.13 -41.61 27.84
N GLY A 456 -12.04 -40.83 27.93
CA GLY A 456 -10.71 -41.20 27.47
C GLY A 456 -10.15 -42.48 28.14
N ALA A 457 -10.33 -42.68 29.45
CA ALA A 457 -9.91 -43.91 30.12
C ALA A 457 -10.79 -45.11 29.76
N GLU A 458 -12.08 -44.89 29.51
CA GLU A 458 -13.01 -45.92 29.08
C GLU A 458 -12.65 -46.47 27.70
N ILE A 459 -12.30 -45.59 26.76
CA ILE A 459 -11.77 -45.99 25.45
C ILE A 459 -10.49 -46.85 25.60
N ILE A 460 -9.63 -46.53 26.57
CA ILE A 460 -8.41 -47.31 26.86
C ILE A 460 -8.76 -48.66 27.52
N ALA A 461 -9.75 -48.69 28.40
CA ALA A 461 -10.23 -49.89 29.10
C ALA A 461 -11.06 -50.81 28.18
N GLY A 462 -11.66 -50.25 27.13
CA GLY A 462 -12.56 -50.94 26.20
C GLY A 462 -14.02 -50.97 26.66
N THR A 463 -14.41 -50.15 27.64
CA THR A 463 -15.78 -49.93 28.11
C THR A 463 -16.51 -48.90 27.23
N ASP A 464 -17.83 -48.74 27.40
CA ASP A 464 -18.65 -47.78 26.63
C ASP A 464 -18.84 -46.48 27.43
N PRO A 465 -18.29 -45.33 26.99
CA PRO A 465 -18.33 -44.06 27.74
C PRO A 465 -19.71 -43.42 27.89
N LEU A 466 -20.75 -44.09 27.40
CA LEU A 466 -22.13 -43.67 27.54
C LEU A 466 -22.95 -44.64 28.41
N ASP A 467 -22.30 -45.63 29.02
CA ASP A 467 -22.92 -46.71 29.79
C ASP A 467 -22.14 -47.04 31.07
N ALA A 468 -22.64 -46.49 32.18
CA ALA A 468 -21.99 -46.54 33.48
C ALA A 468 -21.71 -47.96 34.04
N ASP A 469 -22.29 -49.00 33.45
CA ASP A 469 -22.18 -50.42 33.83
C ASP A 469 -22.15 -51.25 32.53
N SER A 470 -20.97 -51.32 31.90
CA SER A 470 -20.77 -51.85 30.54
C SER A 470 -21.18 -53.32 30.37
N ASP A 471 -21.29 -54.08 31.47
CA ASP A 471 -21.64 -55.50 31.44
C ASP A 471 -22.97 -55.86 32.15
N ASP A 472 -23.70 -54.84 32.62
CA ASP A 472 -25.02 -54.92 33.26
C ASP A 472 -25.05 -55.79 34.55
N ASP A 473 -23.96 -55.86 35.32
CA ASP A 473 -23.89 -56.68 36.53
C ASP A 473 -24.28 -55.95 37.83
N GLY A 474 -24.40 -54.62 37.76
CA GLY A 474 -24.81 -53.73 38.83
C GLY A 474 -23.68 -53.04 39.59
N LEU A 475 -22.45 -53.10 39.10
CA LEU A 475 -21.31 -52.27 39.51
C LEU A 475 -20.98 -51.25 38.41
N ASN A 476 -20.57 -50.05 38.81
CA ASN A 476 -20.09 -49.09 37.82
C ASN A 476 -18.69 -49.50 37.31
N ASP A 477 -18.36 -49.15 36.07
CA ASP A 477 -17.06 -49.48 35.46
C ASP A 477 -15.88 -48.91 36.27
N SER A 478 -16.06 -47.74 36.91
CA SER A 478 -15.08 -47.13 37.81
C SER A 478 -14.83 -47.91 39.12
N GLU A 479 -15.79 -48.73 39.55
CA GLU A 479 -15.75 -49.54 40.78
C GLU A 479 -15.50 -51.03 40.52
N ASP A 480 -15.62 -51.49 39.27
CA ASP A 480 -15.48 -52.89 38.85
C ASP A 480 -14.05 -53.26 38.40
N PRO A 481 -13.41 -54.27 39.01
CA PRO A 481 -12.14 -54.83 38.52
C PRO A 481 -12.22 -55.55 37.16
N GLU A 482 -13.38 -56.05 36.74
CA GLU A 482 -13.61 -56.78 35.48
C GLU A 482 -14.80 -56.21 34.66
N PRO A 483 -14.80 -54.91 34.27
CA PRO A 483 -15.97 -54.15 33.76
C PRO A 483 -16.52 -54.60 32.38
N LEU A 484 -16.06 -55.74 31.86
CA LEU A 484 -16.50 -56.31 30.59
C LEU A 484 -16.96 -57.77 30.77
N VAL A 485 -17.05 -58.26 32.00
CA VAL A 485 -17.30 -59.65 32.36
C VAL A 485 -18.25 -59.73 33.56
N PRO A 486 -19.55 -60.03 33.33
CA PRO A 486 -20.55 -59.94 34.40
C PRO A 486 -20.22 -60.82 35.60
N ASP A 487 -20.24 -60.24 36.80
CA ASP A 487 -19.96 -60.97 38.02
C ASP A 487 -20.95 -62.14 38.22
N SER A 488 -20.40 -63.25 38.70
CA SER A 488 -21.20 -64.43 39.02
C SER A 488 -22.07 -64.14 40.25
N ALA A 489 -23.30 -63.65 40.04
CA ALA A 489 -24.35 -63.40 41.02
C ALA A 489 -24.04 -63.91 42.44
N VAL A 490 -23.52 -63.03 43.30
CA VAL A 490 -23.37 -63.33 44.72
C VAL A 490 -24.78 -63.45 45.29
N THR A 491 -25.26 -64.69 45.39
CA THR A 491 -26.50 -65.01 46.09
C THR A 491 -26.44 -64.43 47.50
N SER A 492 -27.42 -63.58 47.83
CA SER A 492 -27.64 -63.03 49.16
C SER A 492 -27.58 -64.14 50.23
N ALA A 493 -26.53 -64.14 51.06
CA ALA A 493 -26.48 -64.97 52.25
C ALA A 493 -25.79 -64.23 53.40
N GLY A 494 -26.58 -63.95 54.44
CA GLY A 494 -26.09 -64.11 55.81
C GLY A 494 -25.57 -62.87 56.53
N LYS A 495 -26.45 -62.35 57.38
CA LYS A 495 -26.18 -61.64 58.64
C LYS A 495 -24.84 -61.98 59.34
N ASN A 496 -24.30 -60.93 59.96
CA ASN A 496 -23.52 -60.83 61.21
C ASN A 496 -21.99 -60.85 61.15
N GLY A 497 -21.40 -59.71 61.52
CA GLY A 497 -20.08 -59.66 62.16
C GLY A 497 -19.42 -58.28 62.13
N GLY A 498 -19.59 -57.47 63.18
CA GLY A 498 -18.75 -56.28 63.42
C GLY A 498 -17.27 -56.63 63.56
N SER A 499 -16.31 -55.72 63.44
CA SER A 499 -16.15 -54.51 64.27
C SER A 499 -14.90 -53.72 63.81
N ALA A 500 -15.05 -52.38 63.74
CA ALA A 500 -14.12 -51.27 64.05
C ALA A 500 -12.69 -51.29 63.46
N THR A 501 -12.20 -50.22 62.82
CA THR A 501 -11.89 -48.89 63.43
C THR A 501 -11.89 -47.77 62.35
N ALA A 502 -12.68 -46.68 62.47
CA ALA A 502 -12.31 -45.32 62.93
C ALA A 502 -11.22 -44.63 62.05
N TRP A 503 -11.49 -43.51 61.33
CA TRP A 503 -11.81 -42.13 61.79
C TRP A 503 -12.77 -41.41 60.79
N LEU A 504 -13.92 -40.82 61.17
CA LEU A 504 -14.19 -39.46 61.75
C LEU A 504 -13.79 -38.29 60.80
N LEU A 505 -14.59 -37.27 60.44
CA LEU A 505 -15.95 -36.80 60.83
C LEU A 505 -16.42 -35.66 59.88
N ALA A 506 -17.70 -35.69 59.50
CA ALA A 506 -18.70 -34.59 59.36
C ALA A 506 -18.44 -33.29 58.57
N ALA A 507 -19.43 -32.93 57.74
CA ALA A 507 -20.48 -31.97 58.16
C ALA A 507 -21.77 -32.08 57.32
N LEU A 508 -22.91 -32.02 58.04
CA LEU A 508 -24.29 -31.92 57.55
C LEU A 508 -24.58 -30.57 56.87
N GLY A 509 -25.52 -30.57 55.92
CA GLY A 509 -26.23 -29.37 55.46
C GLY A 509 -27.51 -29.70 54.68
N VAL A 510 -28.62 -29.91 55.39
CA VAL A 510 -29.97 -30.11 54.84
C VAL A 510 -30.56 -28.79 54.32
N VAL A 511 -31.06 -28.75 53.08
CA VAL A 511 -32.29 -28.02 52.73
C VAL A 511 -33.12 -28.87 51.75
N THR A 512 -34.41 -28.91 52.03
CA THR A 512 -35.44 -29.79 51.49
C THR A 512 -36.37 -29.04 50.52
N LEU A 513 -37.02 -29.82 49.62
CA LEU A 513 -38.35 -29.60 49.00
C LEU A 513 -38.44 -28.51 47.90
N SER A 514 -38.90 -28.77 46.67
CA SER A 514 -40.24 -29.31 46.36
C SER A 514 -40.44 -29.69 44.86
N ARG A 515 -40.87 -30.95 44.63
CA ARG A 515 -42.03 -31.40 43.84
C ARG A 515 -42.36 -30.82 42.42
N LEU A 516 -42.47 -31.78 41.49
CA LEU A 516 -43.65 -32.17 40.66
C LEU A 516 -43.75 -31.80 39.16
N ILE A 517 -43.66 -32.86 38.34
CA ILE A 517 -44.56 -33.27 37.23
C ILE A 517 -44.59 -32.40 35.94
N ARG A 518 -44.11 -32.96 34.81
CA ARG A 518 -44.94 -33.58 33.73
C ARG A 518 -44.11 -34.37 32.70
N LYS A 519 -44.54 -35.61 32.46
CA LYS A 519 -44.21 -36.47 31.31
C LYS A 519 -45.02 -36.08 30.06
N THR A 520 -44.52 -36.55 28.91
CA THR A 520 -45.15 -36.77 27.58
C THR A 520 -45.16 -35.54 26.65
N SER A 521 -44.82 -35.59 25.36
CA SER A 521 -44.71 -36.69 24.38
C SER A 521 -43.89 -36.29 23.14
N ILE A 522 -43.01 -37.18 22.66
CA ILE A 522 -42.98 -37.76 21.30
C ILE A 522 -43.35 -36.81 20.14
N PHE A 523 -42.41 -36.54 19.22
CA PHE A 523 -42.55 -36.84 17.78
C PHE A 523 -41.21 -36.70 17.04
N ARG A 524 -40.68 -37.83 16.55
CA ARG A 524 -39.64 -37.89 15.51
C ARG A 524 -40.22 -37.35 14.19
N ARG A 525 -39.44 -36.58 13.43
CA ARG A 525 -39.63 -36.42 11.97
C ARG A 525 -38.36 -36.81 11.24
N LYS A 526 -38.41 -37.99 10.62
CA LYS A 526 -37.60 -38.35 9.45
C LYS A 526 -38.22 -37.66 8.22
N TYR A 527 -37.40 -37.04 7.37
CA TYR A 527 -37.74 -36.84 5.96
C TYR A 527 -36.55 -37.25 5.10
N VAL A 528 -36.81 -38.22 4.22
CA VAL A 528 -35.92 -38.73 3.19
C VAL A 528 -36.75 -38.84 1.90
N VAL A 529 -36.30 -38.07 0.90
CA VAL A 529 -36.24 -38.37 -0.56
C VAL A 529 -37.53 -38.23 -1.39
N LEU A 530 -37.48 -37.39 -2.44
CA LEU A 530 -37.37 -37.85 -3.84
C LEU A 530 -37.23 -36.70 -4.85
N ARG A 531 -36.31 -36.91 -5.81
CA ARG A 531 -36.11 -36.17 -7.06
C ARG A 531 -37.34 -36.27 -7.98
N SER A 532 -37.59 -35.23 -8.79
CA SER A 532 -37.30 -35.19 -10.26
C SER A 532 -38.36 -34.48 -11.13
N ILE A 533 -37.84 -33.74 -12.13
CA ILE A 533 -38.37 -33.48 -13.50
C ILE A 533 -39.26 -32.23 -13.73
N ASP A 534 -38.61 -31.19 -14.27
CA ASP A 534 -38.75 -30.60 -15.63
C ASP A 534 -40.13 -30.13 -16.15
N GLN A 535 -40.29 -28.82 -16.39
CA GLN A 535 -40.37 -28.21 -17.73
C GLN A 535 -40.90 -26.75 -17.73
N LYS A 536 -40.17 -25.89 -18.46
CA LYS A 536 -40.60 -24.76 -19.32
C LYS A 536 -41.38 -23.58 -18.69
N HIS A 537 -40.73 -22.42 -18.66
CA HIS A 537 -41.04 -21.33 -19.60
C HIS A 537 -39.84 -20.42 -19.83
#